data_AF-A0A7H8Q291-F1
#
_entry.id   AF-A0A7H8Q291-F1
#
_cell.length_a   1.000
_cell.length_b   1.000
_cell.length_c   1.000
_cell.angle_alpha   90.00
_cell.angle_beta   90.00
_cell.angle_gamma   90.00
#
_symmetry.space_group_name_H-M   'P 1'
#
loop_
_entity.id
_entity.type
_entity.pdbx_description
1 polymer ?
#
loop_
_entity_poly.entity_id
_entity_poly.type
_entity_poly.pdbx_seq_one_letter_code
_entity_poly.pdbx_strand_id
1 'polypeptide(L)'
;MLWMLLRFYCTLLVRSFLPQENEIALPDENDSHLRRYTRAYRIKRTWVKNLWIGASLLMICFPLLPFVLGLGLFTSFLSFAILDETA
;
A
#
# COMPACT_ATOMS: atom_id res chain seq x y z
N MET A 1 20.53 17.76 4.93
CA MET A 1 19.37 17.26 4.15
C MET A 1 19.27 15.73 4.17
N LEU A 2 20.33 14.99 3.79
CA LEU A 2 20.33 13.51 3.77
C LEU A 2 19.91 12.87 5.11
N TRP A 3 20.36 13.41 6.24
CA TRP A 3 20.01 12.90 7.57
C TRP A 3 18.55 13.13 7.97
N MET A 4 17.93 14.21 7.48
CA MET A 4 16.51 14.49 7.69
C MET A 4 15.65 13.55 6.83
N LEU A 5 16.08 13.30 5.58
CA LEU A 5 15.45 12.33 4.70
C LEU A 5 15.53 10.93 5.31
N LEU A 6 16.71 10.52 5.79
CA LEU A 6 16.90 9.22 6.44
C LEU A 6 15.95 9.06 7.64
N ARG A 7 15.93 10.04 8.56
CA ARG A 7 15.01 10.02 9.72
C ARG A 7 13.55 9.94 9.30
N PHE A 8 13.16 10.71 8.28
CA PHE A 8 11.80 10.73 7.74
C PHE A 8 11.39 9.37 7.14
N TYR A 9 12.27 8.74 6.36
CA TYR A 9 12.02 7.40 5.83
C TYR A 9 12.01 6.35 6.94
N CYS A 10 12.87 6.46 7.95
CA CYS A 10 12.85 5.57 9.11
C CYS A 10 11.54 5.69 9.92
N THR A 11 11.03 6.90 10.17
CA THR A 11 9.73 7.07 10.85
C THR A 11 8.56 6.55 10.03
N LEU A 12 8.58 6.71 8.70
CA LEU A 12 7.58 6.12 7.81
C LEU A 12 7.65 4.59 7.80
N LEU A 13 8.85 4.02 7.79
CA LEU A 13 9.06 2.57 7.84
C LEU A 13 8.53 1.99 9.16
N VAL A 14 8.86 2.62 10.29
CA VAL A 14 8.34 2.22 11.61
C VAL A 14 6.82 2.34 11.66
N ARG A 15 6.22 3.44 11.19
CA ARG A 15 4.76 3.59 11.11
C ARG A 15 4.09 2.56 10.20
N SER A 16 4.78 2.09 9.16
CA SER A 16 4.26 1.04 8.26
C SER A 16 4.23 -0.35 8.90
N PHE A 17 5.02 -0.56 9.96
CA PHE A 17 5.08 -1.76 10.78
C PHE A 17 4.19 -1.70 12.02
N LEU A 18 3.84 -0.50 12.52
CA LEU A 18 2.87 -0.37 13.60
C LEU A 18 1.47 -0.84 13.14
N PRO A 19 0.74 -1.57 14.00
CA PRO A 19 -0.64 -1.95 13.73
C PRO A 19 -1.48 -0.68 13.55
N GLN A 20 -2.26 -0.67 12.46
CA GLN A 20 -3.08 0.47 12.05
C GLN A 20 -4.14 0.76 13.13
N GLU A 21 -4.31 2.03 13.51
CA GLU A 21 -5.19 2.52 14.61
C GLU A 21 -6.64 2.00 14.56
N ASN A 22 -7.10 1.53 13.40
CA ASN A 22 -8.41 0.92 13.16
C ASN A 22 -8.62 -0.45 13.85
N GLU A 23 -7.61 -1.05 14.49
CA GLU A 23 -7.83 -2.20 15.38
C GLU A 23 -8.41 -1.80 16.74
N ILE A 24 -8.35 -0.51 17.06
CA ILE A 24 -8.79 0.06 18.35
C ILE A 24 -10.16 0.75 18.20
N ALA A 25 -10.48 1.25 17.00
CA ALA A 25 -11.76 1.92 16.72
C ALA A 25 -12.84 0.90 16.35
N LEU A 26 -13.88 0.80 17.18
CA LEU A 26 -15.12 0.08 16.87
C LEU A 26 -15.74 0.70 15.60
N PRO A 27 -16.15 -0.10 14.60
CA PRO A 27 -16.78 0.43 13.39
C PRO A 27 -18.09 1.14 13.78
N ASP A 28 -18.21 2.41 13.41
CA ASP A 28 -19.44 3.19 13.56
C ASP A 28 -20.48 2.67 12.56
N GLU A 29 -21.63 2.21 13.04
CA GLU A 29 -22.70 1.66 12.20
C GLU A 29 -23.27 2.68 11.21
N ASN A 30 -23.03 3.97 11.41
CA ASN A 30 -23.54 5.04 10.55
C ASN A 30 -22.61 5.39 9.36
N ASP A 31 -21.50 4.68 9.22
CA ASP A 31 -20.51 4.95 8.17
C ASP A 31 -20.87 4.20 6.87
N SER A 32 -21.19 4.91 5.79
CA SER A 32 -21.51 4.29 4.48
C SER A 32 -20.33 3.50 3.87
N HIS A 33 -19.15 3.57 4.51
CA HIS A 33 -17.90 2.93 4.12
C HIS A 33 -17.52 1.69 4.95
N LEU A 34 -18.46 1.09 5.71
CA LEU A 34 -18.27 -0.16 6.47
C LEU A 34 -17.55 -1.28 5.67
N ARG A 35 -17.71 -1.29 4.34
CA ARG A 35 -17.04 -2.22 3.42
C ARG A 35 -15.50 -2.21 3.50
N ARG A 36 -14.89 -1.04 3.74
CA ARG A 36 -13.42 -0.87 3.86
C ARG A 36 -12.86 -1.41 5.17
N TYR A 37 -13.70 -1.67 6.17
CA TYR A 37 -13.29 -2.19 7.48
C TYR A 37 -13.30 -3.71 7.56
N THR A 38 -13.77 -4.41 6.50
CA THR A 38 -13.78 -5.87 6.48
C THR A 38 -12.36 -6.44 6.49
N ARG A 39 -12.16 -7.51 7.27
CA ARG A 39 -10.87 -8.22 7.38
C ARG A 39 -10.36 -8.69 6.01
N ALA A 40 -11.26 -9.08 5.11
CA ALA A 40 -10.94 -9.47 3.74
C ALA A 40 -10.31 -8.31 2.94
N TYR A 41 -10.89 -7.10 3.02
CA TYR A 41 -10.34 -5.91 2.35
C TYR A 41 -8.97 -5.52 2.93
N ARG A 42 -8.75 -5.64 4.25
CA ARG A 42 -7.44 -5.39 4.89
C ARG A 42 -6.35 -6.36 4.42
N ILE A 43 -6.68 -7.64 4.29
CA ILE A 43 -5.75 -8.64 3.75
C ILE A 43 -5.38 -8.26 2.32
N LYS A 44 -6.36 -8.03 1.44
CA LYS A 44 -6.07 -7.66 0.04
C LYS A 44 -5.29 -6.33 -0.09
N ARG A 45 -5.55 -5.35 0.76
CA ARG A 45 -4.74 -4.11 0.82
C ARG A 45 -3.29 -4.39 1.19
N THR A 46 -3.03 -5.35 2.06
CA THR A 46 -1.67 -5.78 2.43
C THR A 46 -0.96 -6.46 1.25
N TRP A 47 -1.68 -7.27 0.46
CA TRP A 47 -1.17 -7.83 -0.79
C TRP A 47 -0.76 -6.74 -1.79
N VAL A 48 -1.62 -5.74 -2.00
CA VAL A 48 -1.30 -4.60 -2.87
C VAL A 48 -0.11 -3.80 -2.35
N LYS A 49 -0.01 -3.58 -1.03
CA LYS A 49 1.17 -2.94 -0.43
C LYS A 49 2.46 -3.71 -0.75
N ASN A 50 2.46 -5.02 -0.53
CA ASN A 50 3.65 -5.86 -0.78
C ASN A 50 4.01 -5.90 -2.26
N LEU A 51 3.01 -5.91 -3.14
CA LEU A 51 3.19 -5.82 -4.59
C LEU A 51 3.87 -4.51 -5.00
N TRP A 52 3.44 -3.38 -4.44
CA TRP A 52 4.08 -2.07 -4.67
C TRP A 52 5.49 -1.99 -4.12
N ILE A 53 5.76 -2.61 -2.96
CA ILE A 53 7.12 -2.68 -2.40
C ILE A 53 8.04 -3.46 -3.35
N GLY A 54 7.62 -4.63 -3.82
CA GLY A 54 8.40 -5.45 -4.76
C GLY A 54 8.61 -4.74 -6.09
N ALA A 55 7.56 -4.13 -6.64
CA ALA A 55 7.62 -3.34 -7.86
C ALA A 55 8.60 -2.16 -7.75
N SER A 56 8.52 -1.41 -6.65
CA SER A 56 9.38 -0.25 -6.40
C SER A 56 10.84 -0.66 -6.20
N LEU A 57 11.10 -1.81 -5.56
CA LEU A 57 12.45 -2.37 -5.46
C LEU A 57 13.03 -2.67 -6.86
N LEU A 58 12.23 -3.29 -7.73
CA LEU A 58 12.63 -3.62 -9.09
C LEU A 58 12.90 -2.36 -9.93
N MET A 59 12.08 -1.32 -9.77
CA MET A 59 12.27 -0.01 -10.41
C MET A 59 13.57 0.67 -9.96
N ILE A 60 13.96 0.51 -8.69
CA ILE A 60 15.23 1.04 -8.18
C ILE A 60 16.42 0.25 -8.74
N CYS A 61 16.30 -1.08 -8.88
CA CYS A 61 17.34 -1.92 -9.49
C CYS A 61 17.53 -1.61 -10.98
N PHE A 62 16.45 -1.30 -11.70
CA PHE A 62 16.47 -1.00 -13.14
C PHE A 62 15.76 0.34 -13.41
N PRO A 63 16.44 1.48 -13.19
CA PRO A 63 15.84 2.82 -13.27
C PRO A 63 15.70 3.31 -14.73
N LEU A 64 15.22 2.44 -15.61
CA LEU A 64 14.91 2.77 -16.99
C LEU A 64 13.49 3.34 -17.05
N LEU A 65 13.34 4.56 -17.57
CA LEU A 65 12.06 5.25 -17.70
C LEU A 65 10.94 4.39 -18.33
N PRO A 66 11.14 3.68 -19.47
CA PRO A 66 10.09 2.82 -20.03
C PRO A 66 9.73 1.63 -19.12
N PHE A 67 10.71 1.12 -18.37
CA PHE A 67 10.50 0.01 -17.44
C PHE A 67 9.66 0.45 -16.22
N VAL A 68 10.01 1.60 -15.64
CA VAL A 68 9.27 2.19 -14.52
C VAL A 68 7.82 2.49 -14.93
N LEU A 69 7.62 3.07 -16.12
CA LEU A 69 6.28 3.35 -16.62
C LEU A 69 5.47 2.07 -16.87
N GLY A 70 6.03 1.10 -17.60
CA GLY A 70 5.34 -0.16 -17.89
C GLY A 70 4.97 -0.92 -16.62
N LEU A 71 5.92 -1.03 -15.69
CA LEU A 71 5.72 -1.74 -14.43
C LEU A 71 4.78 -0.98 -13.49
N GLY A 72 4.86 0.34 -13.44
CA GLY A 72 3.96 1.19 -12.64
C GLY A 72 2.50 1.11 -13.11
N LEU A 73 2.29 1.15 -14.42
CA LEU A 73 0.95 0.98 -15.00
C LEU A 73 0.42 -0.43 -14.73
N PHE A 74 1.21 -1.47 -15.00
CA PHE A 74 0.82 -2.86 -14.76
C PHE A 74 0.46 -3.12 -13.29
N THR A 75 1.29 -2.64 -12.36
CA THR A 75 1.05 -2.79 -10.92
C THR A 75 -0.15 -2.00 -10.44
N SER A 76 -0.44 -0.84 -11.05
CA SER A 76 -1.67 -0.08 -10.80
C SER A 76 -2.91 -0.83 -11.26
N PHE A 77 -2.89 -1.39 -12.48
CA PHE A 77 -3.98 -2.23 -12.98
C PHE A 77 -4.21 -3.45 -12.08
N LEU A 78 -3.14 -4.14 -11.67
CA LEU A 78 -3.25 -5.28 -10.78
C LEU A 78 -3.80 -4.88 -9.40
N SER A 79 -3.37 -3.72 -8.88
CA SER A 79 -3.89 -3.18 -7.62
C SER A 79 -5.41 -2.97 -7.69
N PHE A 80 -5.90 -2.37 -8.77
CA PHE A 80 -7.33 -2.18 -8.97
C PHE A 80 -8.06 -3.49 -9.17
N ALA A 81 -7.54 -4.43 -9.98
CA ALA A 81 -8.17 -5.74 -10.17
C ALA A 81 -8.29 -6.53 -8.85
N ILE A 82 -7.24 -6.54 -8.02
CA ILE A 82 -7.24 -7.22 -6.71
C ILE A 82 -8.26 -6.59 -5.75
N LEU A 83 -8.39 -5.25 -5.77
CA LEU A 83 -9.37 -4.55 -4.94
C LEU A 83 -10.80 -4.71 -5.48
N ASP A 84 -10.99 -4.73 -6.80
CA ASP A 84 -12.29 -4.85 -7.46
C ASP A 84 -12.90 -6.24 -7.28
N GLU A 85 -12.08 -7.29 -7.18
CA GLU A 85 -12.53 -8.64 -6.81
C GLU A 85 -13.07 -8.73 -5.35
N THR A 86 -13.23 -7.62 -4.64
CA THR A 86 -13.97 -7.54 -3.35
C THR A 86 -15.25 -6.71 -3.44
N ALA A 87 -15.53 -6.14 -4.62
CA ALA A 87 -16.72 -5.36 -4.94
C ALA A 87 -17.97 -6.22 -5.18
#